data_AF-A0A314XVY5-F1
#
_entry.id   AF-A0A314XVY5-F1
#
_cell.length_a   1.000
_cell.length_b   1.000
_cell.length_c   1.000
_cell.angle_alpha   90.00
_cell.angle_beta   90.00
_cell.angle_gamma   90.00
#
_symmetry.space_group_name_H-M   'P 1'
#
loop_
_entity.id
_entity.type
_entity.pdbx_description
1 polymer ?
#
loop_
_entity_poly.entity_id
_entity_poly.type
_entity_poly.pdbx_seq_one_letter_code
_entity_poly.pdbx_strand_id
1 'polypeptide(L)'
;MVIYCGPGIVKVNVIRGLHSQIANKDTLNGLILITQNQITSQALKTMELYPFKTEIFQITDLLVNITKHVLKPKHHVLTEQEKQKLLKKYNIEENQLPRLSRKDAIAQYYGLEKGQVVKVTYTGDITESHVTYRCIW
;
A
#
# COMPACT_ATOMS: atom_id res chain seq x y z
N MET A 1 -6.32 12.28 0.71
CA MET A 1 -5.71 13.55 0.24
C MET A 1 -4.27 13.30 -0.15
N VAL A 2 -3.76 13.96 -1.20
CA VAL A 2 -2.37 13.81 -1.66
C VAL A 2 -1.65 15.15 -1.53
N ILE A 3 -0.46 15.16 -0.91
CA ILE A 3 0.34 16.36 -0.71
C ILE A 3 1.75 16.11 -1.25
N TYR A 4 2.22 17.06 -2.06
CA TYR A 4 3.59 17.08 -2.54
C TYR A 4 4.45 17.96 -1.63
N CYS A 5 5.48 17.37 -1.04
CA CYS A 5 6.49 18.11 -0.30
C CYS A 5 7.55 18.64 -1.28
N GLY A 6 7.95 19.91 -1.11
CA GLY A 6 8.99 20.53 -1.93
C GLY A 6 10.36 19.82 -1.84
N PRO A 7 11.40 20.34 -2.53
CA PRO A 7 12.69 19.67 -2.70
C PRO A 7 13.52 19.49 -1.42
N GLY A 8 13.15 20.17 -0.34
CA GLY A 8 13.87 20.12 0.93
C GLY A 8 13.62 18.84 1.72
N ILE A 9 14.49 18.60 2.70
CA ILE A 9 14.31 17.56 3.71
C ILE A 9 13.00 17.83 4.47
N VAL A 10 12.14 16.82 4.56
CA VAL A 10 10.86 16.94 5.26
C VAL A 10 11.09 16.80 6.76
N LYS A 11 11.02 17.94 7.46
CA LYS A 11 11.17 18.05 8.92
C LYS A 11 9.82 18.02 9.63
N VAL A 12 9.86 17.79 10.94
CA VAL A 12 8.67 17.71 11.81
C VAL A 12 7.78 18.95 11.72
N ASN A 13 8.38 20.14 11.64
CA ASN A 13 7.62 21.40 11.56
C ASN A 13 6.75 21.46 10.30
N VAL A 14 7.23 20.90 9.19
CA VAL A 14 6.46 20.81 7.94
C VAL A 14 5.26 19.91 8.14
N ILE A 15 5.47 18.70 8.69
CA ILE A 15 4.39 17.74 8.96
C ILE A 15 3.32 18.33 9.89
N ARG A 16 3.74 18.97 10.99
CA ARG A 16 2.81 19.65 11.92
C ARG A 16 2.06 20.79 11.26
N GLY A 17 2.74 21.60 10.44
CA GLY A 17 2.13 22.67 9.67
C GLY A 17 1.06 22.15 8.70
N LEU A 18 1.39 21.09 7.96
CA LEU A 18 0.44 20.42 7.06
C LEU A 18 -0.78 19.93 7.84
N HIS A 19 -0.57 19.24 8.97
CA HIS A 19 -1.68 18.76 9.79
C HIS A 19 -2.58 19.89 10.29
N SER A 20 -2.03 21.05 10.66
CA SER A 20 -2.83 22.22 11.06
C SER A 20 -3.67 22.80 9.93
N GLN A 21 -3.20 22.72 8.68
CA GLN A 21 -3.91 23.24 7.51
C GLN A 21 -5.04 22.32 7.01
N ILE A 22 -5.05 21.06 7.44
CA ILE A 22 -6.13 20.13 7.11
C ILE A 22 -7.38 20.53 7.90
N ALA A 23 -8.34 21.18 7.24
CA ALA A 23 -9.58 21.64 7.85
C ALA A 23 -10.52 20.47 8.24
N ASN A 24 -10.58 19.44 7.40
CA ASN A 24 -11.49 18.30 7.54
C ASN A 24 -10.74 17.05 8.04
N LYS A 25 -10.25 17.10 9.28
CA LYS A 25 -9.44 16.01 9.86
C LYS A 25 -10.25 14.74 10.08
N ASP A 26 -11.50 14.88 10.50
CA ASP A 26 -12.34 13.76 10.92
C ASP A 26 -12.94 12.97 9.76
N THR A 27 -13.00 13.56 8.55
CA THR A 27 -13.51 12.90 7.34
C THR A 27 -12.38 12.42 6.42
N LEU A 28 -11.12 12.62 6.81
CA LEU A 28 -9.99 12.24 6.00
C LEU A 28 -9.68 10.75 6.19
N ASN A 29 -10.02 9.93 5.19
CA ASN A 29 -9.72 8.49 5.23
C ASN A 29 -8.21 8.19 5.17
N GLY A 30 -7.42 9.08 4.57
CA GLY A 30 -5.98 8.91 4.48
C GLY A 30 -5.24 10.05 3.80
N LEU A 31 -3.93 10.11 4.06
CA LEU A 31 -2.99 11.11 3.60
C LEU A 31 -1.81 10.44 2.90
N ILE A 32 -1.59 10.81 1.63
CA ILE A 32 -0.43 10.38 0.84
C ILE A 32 0.53 11.56 0.75
N LEU A 33 1.74 11.41 1.28
CA LEU A 33 2.83 12.36 1.14
C LEU A 33 3.78 11.91 0.03
N ILE A 34 4.03 12.78 -0.93
CA ILE A 34 5.04 12.58 -1.97
C ILE A 34 6.24 13.46 -1.62
N THR A 35 7.40 12.85 -1.41
CA THR A 35 8.64 13.54 -1.01
C THR A 35 9.69 13.43 -2.11
N GLN A 36 10.47 14.49 -2.33
CA GLN A 36 11.64 14.42 -3.22
C GLN A 36 12.94 14.04 -2.51
N ASN A 37 12.99 14.26 -1.20
CA ASN A 37 14.18 14.07 -0.38
C ASN A 37 13.81 13.28 0.88
N GLN A 38 14.81 13.04 1.74
CA GLN A 38 14.63 12.28 2.96
C GLN A 38 13.64 12.98 3.91
N ILE A 39 12.86 12.14 4.61
CA ILE A 39 12.03 12.55 5.74
C ILE A 39 12.75 12.19 7.04
N THR A 40 12.74 13.09 8.02
CA THR A 40 13.43 12.81 9.29
C THR A 40 12.67 11.77 10.12
N SER A 41 13.38 10.96 10.90
CA SER A 41 12.77 9.94 11.77
C SER A 41 11.75 10.52 12.76
N GLN A 42 11.99 11.76 13.21
CA GLN A 42 11.06 12.46 14.09
C GLN A 42 9.76 12.85 13.37
N ALA A 43 9.85 13.18 12.08
CA ALA A 43 8.69 13.49 11.26
C ALA A 43 7.86 12.22 11.01
N LEU A 44 8.51 11.10 10.71
CA LEU A 44 7.87 9.78 10.59
C LEU A 44 7.08 9.40 11.85
N LYS A 45 7.72 9.48 13.02
CA LYS A 45 7.06 9.20 14.32
C LYS A 45 5.86 10.11 14.58
N THR A 46 5.92 11.37 14.14
CA THR A 46 4.80 12.31 14.32
C THR A 46 3.59 11.92 13.45
N MET A 47 3.84 11.37 12.26
CA MET A 47 2.77 10.93 11.34
C MET A 47 2.05 9.68 11.83
N GLU A 48 2.75 8.79 12.54
CA GLU A 48 2.16 7.60 13.17
C GLU A 48 1.13 7.95 14.27
N LEU A 49 1.18 9.17 14.81
CA LEU A 49 0.25 9.65 15.84
C LEU A 49 -1.05 10.22 15.26
N TYR A 50 -1.15 10.35 13.94
CA TYR A 50 -2.35 10.90 13.31
C TYR A 50 -3.48 9.86 13.26
N PRO A 51 -4.74 10.29 13.42
CA PRO A 51 -5.88 9.38 13.53
C PRO A 51 -6.25 8.72 12.19
N PHE A 52 -5.70 9.21 11.09
CA PHE A 52 -5.94 8.71 9.74
C PHE A 52 -4.69 8.04 9.18
N LYS A 53 -4.90 7.17 8.19
CA LYS A 53 -3.82 6.44 7.52
C LYS A 53 -2.86 7.40 6.82
N THR A 54 -1.56 7.25 7.07
CA THR A 54 -0.52 8.03 6.39
C THR A 54 0.39 7.12 5.56
N GLU A 55 0.61 7.50 4.30
CA GLU A 55 1.49 6.79 3.37
C GLU A 55 2.49 7.78 2.78
N ILE A 56 3.72 7.32 2.55
CA ILE A 56 4.81 8.15 2.05
C ILE A 56 5.41 7.48 0.82
N PHE A 57 5.57 8.25 -0.24
CA PHE A 57 6.22 7.82 -1.47
C PHE A 57 7.36 8.77 -1.80
N GLN A 58 8.51 8.21 -2.19
CA GLN A 58 9.51 9.01 -2.88
C GLN A 58 9.02 9.30 -4.29
N ILE A 59 9.24 10.52 -4.78
CA ILE A 59 8.86 10.88 -6.15
C ILE A 59 9.50 9.94 -7.18
N THR A 60 10.71 9.47 -6.89
CA THR A 60 11.47 8.53 -7.73
C THR A 60 10.74 7.21 -7.94
N ASP A 61 10.00 6.74 -6.93
CA ASP A 61 9.26 5.47 -6.98
C ASP A 61 8.00 5.59 -7.85
N LEU A 62 7.51 6.81 -8.07
CA LEU A 62 6.32 7.12 -8.84
C LEU A 62 6.61 7.47 -10.31
N LEU A 63 7.89 7.59 -10.71
CA LEU A 63 8.28 7.93 -12.08
C LEU A 63 7.83 6.88 -13.10
N VAL A 64 7.78 5.61 -12.69
CA VAL A 64 7.34 4.49 -13.52
C VAL A 64 6.21 3.75 -12.81
N ASN A 65 5.10 3.55 -13.51
CA ASN A 65 4.02 2.75 -12.98
C ASN A 65 4.38 1.26 -13.02
N ILE A 66 4.83 0.73 -11.88
CA ILE A 66 5.20 -0.68 -11.70
C ILE A 66 4.08 -1.66 -12.09
N THR A 67 2.81 -1.23 -12.08
CA THR A 67 1.69 -2.10 -12.45
C THR A 67 1.55 -2.33 -13.95
N LYS A 68 2.27 -1.56 -14.78
CA LYS A 68 2.26 -1.66 -16.24
C LYS A 68 3.45 -2.44 -16.79
N HIS A 69 4.31 -2.96 -15.92
CA HIS A 69 5.48 -3.74 -16.35
C HIS A 69 5.05 -5.04 -17.04
N VAL A 70 5.71 -5.42 -18.13
CA VAL A 70 5.34 -6.59 -18.96
C VAL A 70 5.39 -7.91 -18.19
N LEU A 71 6.34 -8.06 -17.28
CA LEU A 71 6.49 -9.28 -16.46
C LEU A 71 5.56 -9.33 -15.23
N LYS A 72 4.75 -8.29 -15.01
CA LYS A 72 3.95 -8.20 -13.78
C LYS A 72 2.64 -8.99 -13.93
N PRO A 73 2.34 -9.94 -13.02
CA PRO A 73 1.07 -10.65 -13.04
C PRO A 73 -0.09 -9.72 -12.70
N LYS A 74 -1.32 -10.13 -13.05
CA LYS A 74 -2.53 -9.39 -12.66
C LYS A 74 -2.78 -9.61 -11.17
N HIS A 75 -2.97 -8.53 -10.44
CA HIS A 75 -3.25 -8.55 -9.01
C HIS A 75 -4.67 -8.04 -8.78
N HIS A 76 -5.45 -8.77 -8.00
CA HIS A 76 -6.81 -8.41 -7.62
C HIS A 76 -6.94 -8.57 -6.10
N VAL A 77 -7.25 -7.46 -5.43
CA VAL A 77 -7.45 -7.44 -3.98
C VAL A 77 -8.83 -8.03 -3.69
N LEU A 78 -8.87 -9.08 -2.88
CA LEU A 78 -10.12 -9.73 -2.51
C LEU A 78 -10.88 -8.89 -1.48
N THR A 79 -12.19 -8.83 -1.64
CA THR A 79 -13.10 -8.37 -0.59
C THR A 79 -13.15 -9.37 0.57
N GLU A 80 -13.60 -8.94 1.75
CA GLU A 80 -13.78 -9.84 2.89
C GLU A 80 -14.71 -11.03 2.58
N GLN A 81 -15.76 -10.80 1.79
CA GLN A 81 -16.66 -11.86 1.36
C GLN A 81 -15.96 -12.89 0.45
N GLU A 82 -15.13 -12.44 -0.48
CA GLU A 82 -14.36 -13.31 -1.37
C GLU A 82 -13.27 -14.06 -0.62
N LYS A 83 -12.59 -13.40 0.33
CA LYS A 83 -11.64 -14.02 1.25
C LYS A 83 -12.30 -15.15 2.05
N GLN A 84 -13.46 -14.89 2.66
CA GLN A 84 -14.19 -15.93 3.40
C GLN A 84 -14.62 -17.10 2.52
N LYS A 85 -15.09 -16.83 1.29
CA LYS A 85 -15.42 -17.88 0.30
C LYS A 85 -14.19 -18.70 -0.07
N LEU A 86 -13.04 -18.06 -0.26
CA LEU A 86 -11.77 -18.72 -0.57
C LEU A 86 -11.34 -19.66 0.56
N LEU A 87 -11.28 -19.16 1.79
CA LEU A 87 -10.87 -19.94 2.96
C LEU A 87 -11.78 -21.15 3.18
N LYS A 88 -13.10 -20.96 3.03
CA LYS A 88 -14.08 -22.06 3.10
C LYS A 88 -13.92 -23.07 1.96
N LYS A 89 -13.71 -22.61 0.73
CA LYS A 89 -13.57 -23.48 -0.46
C LYS A 89 -12.40 -24.44 -0.33
N TYR A 90 -11.27 -23.96 0.19
CA TYR A 90 -10.06 -24.76 0.34
C TYR A 90 -9.90 -25.37 1.75
N ASN A 91 -10.82 -25.07 2.66
CA ASN A 91 -10.78 -25.47 4.07
C ASN A 91 -9.42 -25.14 4.72
N ILE A 92 -8.98 -23.90 4.53
CA ILE A 92 -7.70 -23.39 5.06
C ILE A 92 -7.91 -22.17 5.95
N GLU A 93 -6.96 -21.95 6.84
CA GLU A 93 -6.84 -20.76 7.66
C GLU A 93 -6.00 -19.68 6.95
N GLU A 94 -6.15 -18.43 7.38
CA GLU A 94 -5.43 -17.29 6.81
C GLU A 94 -3.90 -17.41 6.95
N ASN A 95 -3.42 -18.04 8.03
CA ASN A 95 -2.01 -18.26 8.32
C ASN A 95 -1.33 -19.27 7.37
N GLN A 96 -2.12 -20.11 6.68
CA GLN A 96 -1.67 -21.12 5.72
C GLN A 96 -1.48 -20.54 4.32
N LEU A 97 -2.01 -19.34 4.05
CA LEU A 97 -1.79 -18.67 2.78
C LEU A 97 -0.32 -18.22 2.65
N PRO A 98 0.29 -18.35 1.45
CA PRO A 98 1.60 -17.76 1.18
C PRO A 98 1.61 -16.27 1.51
N ARG A 99 2.67 -15.82 2.19
CA ARG A 99 2.76 -14.45 2.67
C ARG A 99 3.31 -13.52 1.59
N LEU A 100 2.79 -12.30 1.57
CA LEU A 100 3.33 -11.18 0.81
C LEU A 100 3.65 -10.06 1.81
N SER A 101 4.88 -9.54 1.76
CA SER A 101 5.30 -8.52 2.71
C SER A 101 4.54 -7.21 2.49
N ARG A 102 4.16 -6.53 3.58
CA ARG A 102 3.68 -5.14 3.51
C ARG A 102 4.67 -4.17 2.85
N LYS A 103 5.97 -4.50 2.84
CA LYS A 103 7.02 -3.71 2.17
C LYS A 103 7.17 -3.99 0.68
N ASP A 104 6.41 -4.96 0.15
CA ASP A 104 6.39 -5.22 -1.29
C ASP A 104 5.86 -4.01 -2.05
N ALA A 105 6.45 -3.71 -3.21
CA ALA A 105 6.08 -2.53 -3.99
C ALA A 105 4.61 -2.55 -4.43
N ILE A 106 4.04 -3.73 -4.72
CA ILE A 106 2.62 -3.86 -5.08
C ILE A 106 1.73 -3.67 -3.84
N ALA A 107 2.15 -4.19 -2.69
CA ALA A 107 1.42 -4.00 -1.44
C ALA A 107 1.37 -2.52 -1.05
N GLN A 108 2.49 -1.80 -1.17
CA GLN A 108 2.55 -0.36 -0.95
C GLN A 108 1.72 0.42 -1.98
N TYR A 109 1.81 0.07 -3.26
CA TYR A 109 1.10 0.77 -4.34
C TYR A 109 -0.43 0.72 -4.17
N TYR A 110 -0.98 -0.42 -3.74
CA TYR A 110 -2.41 -0.56 -3.45
C TYR A 110 -2.78 -0.22 -2.00
N GLY A 111 -1.82 0.21 -1.17
CA GLY A 111 -2.05 0.55 0.22
C GLY A 111 -2.57 -0.63 1.05
N LEU A 112 -2.08 -1.85 0.80
CA LEU A 112 -2.62 -3.05 1.42
C LEU A 112 -2.24 -3.17 2.90
N GLU A 113 -3.16 -3.71 3.69
CA GLU A 113 -3.05 -3.90 5.12
C GLU A 113 -2.95 -5.37 5.50
N LYS A 114 -2.42 -5.63 6.70
CA LYS A 114 -2.22 -6.99 7.20
C LYS A 114 -3.53 -7.77 7.19
N GLY A 115 -3.47 -8.98 6.67
CA GLY A 115 -4.61 -9.90 6.58
C GLY A 115 -5.48 -9.72 5.33
N GLN A 116 -5.24 -8.71 4.51
CA GLN A 116 -5.83 -8.65 3.17
C GLN A 116 -5.22 -9.73 2.29
N VAL A 117 -6.04 -10.28 1.38
CA VAL A 117 -5.60 -11.34 0.46
C VAL A 117 -5.65 -10.83 -0.97
N VAL A 118 -4.55 -11.06 -1.70
CA VAL A 118 -4.42 -10.70 -3.11
C VAL A 118 -4.44 -11.97 -3.94
N LYS A 119 -5.35 -12.02 -4.92
CA LYS A 119 -5.32 -12.99 -6.00
C LYS A 119 -4.31 -12.52 -7.05
N VAL A 120 -3.32 -13.36 -7.33
CA VAL A 120 -2.29 -13.11 -8.33
C VAL A 120 -2.50 -14.10 -9.49
N THR A 121 -2.70 -13.57 -10.68
CA THR A 121 -2.93 -14.34 -11.91
C THR A 121 -1.76 -14.15 -12.86
N TYR A 122 -1.05 -15.23 -13.13
CA TYR A 122 0.03 -15.32 -14.09
C TYR A 122 -0.54 -15.82 -15.41
N THR A 123 -0.46 -14.97 -16.43
CA THR A 123 -0.77 -15.34 -17.82
C THR A 123 0.55 -15.51 -18.55
N GLY A 124 0.83 -16.72 -19.03
CA GLY A 124 1.99 -17.01 -19.86
C GLY A 124 1.53 -17.49 -21.24
N ASP A 125 2.38 -17.33 -22.25
CA ASP A 125 2.07 -17.77 -23.62
C ASP A 125 2.08 -19.30 -23.78
N ILE A 126 2.78 -19.99 -22.88
CA ILE A 126 3.07 -21.44 -22.99
C ILE A 126 2.19 -22.27 -22.05
N THR A 127 1.66 -21.70 -20.97
CA THR A 127 0.92 -22.43 -19.92
C THR A 127 -0.45 -21.84 -19.69
N GLU A 128 -1.42 -22.70 -19.39
CA GLU A 128 -2.74 -22.29 -18.88
C GLU A 128 -2.56 -21.34 -17.66
N SER A 129 -3.45 -20.36 -17.54
CA SER A 129 -3.31 -19.29 -16.54
C SER A 129 -3.16 -19.85 -15.12
N HIS A 130 -2.08 -19.50 -14.43
CA HIS A 130 -1.83 -19.95 -13.06
C HIS A 130 -2.33 -18.90 -12.05
N VAL A 131 -3.13 -19.34 -11.08
CA VAL A 131 -3.71 -18.47 -10.05
C VAL A 131 -3.17 -18.87 -8.68
N THR A 132 -2.64 -17.89 -7.94
CA THR A 132 -2.25 -18.04 -6.53
C THR A 132 -2.90 -16.96 -5.68
N TYR A 133 -3.04 -17.24 -4.39
CA TYR A 133 -3.54 -16.30 -3.40
C TYR A 133 -2.45 -16.02 -2.38
N ARG A 134 -2.23 -14.75 -2.03
CA ARG A 134 -1.23 -14.35 -1.03
C ARG A 134 -1.82 -13.43 0.02
N CYS A 135 -1.49 -13.66 1.28
CA CYS A 135 -1.94 -12.85 2.41
C CYS A 135 -0.88 -11.81 2.78
N ILE A 136 -1.30 -10.58 3.02
CA ILE A 136 -0.41 -9.50 3.46
C ILE A 136 0.00 -9.71 4.92
N TRP A 137 1.32 -9.67 5.15
CA TRP A 137 1.92 -9.79 6.48
C TRP A 137 2.79 -8.59 6.83
#